data_AF-A0A147BI69-F1
#
_entry.id   AF-A0A147BI69-F1
#
_cell.length_a   1.000
_cell.length_b   1.000
_cell.length_c   1.000
_cell.angle_alpha   90.00
_cell.angle_beta   90.00
_cell.angle_gamma   90.00
#
_symmetry.space_group_name_H-M   'P 1'
#
loop_
_entity.id
_entity.type
_entity.pdbx_description
1 polymer ?
#
loop_
_entity_poly.entity_id
_entity_poly.type
_entity_poly.pdbx_seq_one_letter_code
_entity_poly.pdbx_strand_id
1 'polypeptide(L)'
;RSKSTRRGGTSAHGAYCMELVRKHDHENYLCSLLLPDDGRRTAFAVRALNVELAQIQDVVSRPDIGLMRLQFWTDALERIYKGSAPEQPVAQELAAVIRSRKLSKHWLSRLIESRKESDKAHTSLEEAEEYAERSVSPVLYLTLQSMGVQDLNCDHVASHVGKLQGLTNLIRGVPVNASRGRVYVPLQLLAKHKVSQESLARGKADTREVIYELACAAHQHLEKRYVLTCRSSPDEAGCLAETVD
;
A
#
# COMPACT_ATOMS: atom_id res chain seq x y z
N ARG A 1 -11.25 42.44 14.46
CA ARG A 1 -11.06 41.87 13.09
C ARG A 1 -10.90 40.36 13.23
N SER A 2 -12.00 39.62 13.04
CA SER A 2 -12.06 38.16 13.20
C SER A 2 -11.31 37.46 12.06
N LYS A 3 -10.37 36.57 12.40
CA LYS A 3 -9.73 35.65 11.44
C LYS A 3 -10.71 34.50 11.17
N SER A 4 -11.35 34.54 10.01
CA SER A 4 -12.15 33.42 9.49
C SER A 4 -11.23 32.23 9.19
N THR A 5 -11.29 31.21 10.04
CA THR A 5 -10.79 29.87 9.74
C THR A 5 -11.67 29.30 8.62
N ARG A 6 -11.14 29.30 7.38
CA ARG A 6 -11.77 28.58 6.27
C ARG A 6 -11.88 27.11 6.65
N ARG A 7 -13.11 26.64 6.95
CA ARG A 7 -13.45 25.21 6.92
C ARG A 7 -12.97 24.66 5.57
N GLY A 8 -11.96 23.79 5.60
CA GLY A 8 -11.29 23.29 4.40
C GLY A 8 -12.20 22.33 3.64
N GLY A 9 -12.93 22.86 2.65
CA GLY A 9 -13.60 22.01 1.66
C GLY A 9 -12.56 21.19 0.89
N THR A 10 -12.89 19.94 0.59
CA THR A 10 -12.05 19.07 -0.24
C THR A 10 -11.84 19.73 -1.61
N SER A 11 -10.58 19.89 -2.03
CA SER A 11 -10.24 20.38 -3.37
C SER A 11 -10.81 19.45 -4.45
N ALA A 12 -11.00 19.95 -5.68
CA ALA A 12 -11.41 19.08 -6.81
C ALA A 12 -10.44 17.89 -6.99
N HIS A 13 -9.14 18.13 -6.86
CA HIS A 13 -8.12 17.09 -6.89
C HIS A 13 -8.22 16.11 -5.71
N GLY A 14 -8.50 16.59 -4.50
CA GLY A 14 -8.72 15.75 -3.33
C GLY A 14 -9.97 14.88 -3.46
N ALA A 15 -11.04 15.39 -4.06
CA ALA A 15 -12.26 14.64 -4.34
C ALA A 15 -11.99 13.54 -5.39
N TYR A 16 -11.20 13.86 -6.43
CA TYR A 16 -10.74 12.87 -7.40
C TYR A 16 -9.93 11.74 -6.73
N CYS A 17 -8.94 12.08 -5.89
CA CYS A 17 -8.14 11.09 -5.16
C CYS A 17 -9.02 10.19 -4.28
N MET A 18 -9.98 10.78 -3.57
CA MET A 18 -10.91 10.04 -2.71
C MET A 18 -11.78 9.07 -3.52
N GLU A 19 -12.32 9.50 -4.66
CA GLU A 19 -13.14 8.66 -5.54
C GLU A 19 -12.31 7.52 -6.17
N LEU A 20 -11.08 7.81 -6.57
CA LEU A 20 -10.17 6.81 -7.11
C LEU A 20 -9.90 5.69 -6.09
N VAL A 21 -9.61 6.07 -4.84
CA VAL A 21 -9.41 5.12 -3.73
C VAL A 21 -10.71 4.39 -3.40
N ARG A 22 -11.87 5.08 -3.39
CA ARG A 22 -13.17 4.45 -3.15
C ARG A 22 -13.47 3.32 -4.14
N LYS A 23 -13.11 3.52 -5.41
CA LYS A 23 -13.38 2.59 -6.51
C LYS A 23 -12.41 1.41 -6.55
N HIS A 24 -11.13 1.63 -6.23
CA HIS A 24 -10.07 0.66 -6.47
C HIS A 24 -9.37 0.12 -5.20
N ASP A 25 -9.63 0.74 -4.04
CA ASP A 25 -9.05 0.38 -2.75
C ASP A 25 -10.09 0.62 -1.61
N HIS A 26 -11.25 -0.02 -1.73
CA HIS A 26 -12.44 0.28 -0.93
C HIS A 26 -12.26 0.08 0.57
N GLU A 27 -11.59 -0.99 0.99
CA GLU A 27 -11.32 -1.28 2.40
C GLU A 27 -10.50 -0.15 3.03
N ASN A 28 -9.46 0.30 2.33
CA ASN A 28 -8.63 1.39 2.80
C ASN A 28 -9.29 2.76 2.64
N TYR A 29 -10.23 2.92 1.70
CA TYR A 29 -11.11 4.09 1.68
C TYR A 29 -11.85 4.21 3.01
N LEU A 30 -12.53 3.14 3.45
CA LEU A 30 -13.25 3.13 4.73
C LEU A 30 -12.31 3.41 5.92
N CYS A 31 -11.17 2.73 5.98
CA CYS A 31 -10.18 2.97 7.05
C CYS A 31 -9.64 4.41 7.05
N SER A 32 -9.42 5.00 5.88
CA SER A 32 -8.88 6.35 5.76
C SER A 32 -9.88 7.42 6.20
N LEU A 33 -11.19 7.14 6.17
CA LEU A 33 -12.22 8.06 6.68
C LEU A 33 -12.13 8.26 8.19
N LEU A 34 -11.59 7.27 8.92
CA LEU A 34 -11.43 7.31 10.38
C LEU A 34 -10.23 8.16 10.83
N LEU A 35 -9.36 8.55 9.90
CA LEU A 35 -8.22 9.40 10.21
C LEU A 35 -8.66 10.85 10.50
N PRO A 36 -7.95 11.56 11.38
CA PRO A 36 -8.16 13.00 11.57
C PRO A 36 -7.91 13.75 10.26
N ASP A 37 -8.52 14.92 10.09
CA ASP A 37 -8.48 15.71 8.85
C ASP A 37 -7.07 15.85 8.25
N ASP A 38 -6.09 16.06 9.13
CA ASP A 38 -4.67 16.22 8.82
C ASP A 38 -4.05 14.98 8.16
N GLY A 39 -4.36 13.80 8.68
CA GLY A 39 -3.89 12.52 8.15
C GLY A 39 -4.73 12.02 6.98
N ARG A 40 -6.05 12.25 7.03
CA ARG A 40 -7.01 11.76 6.04
C ARG A 40 -6.72 12.28 4.63
N ARG A 41 -6.47 13.58 4.49
CA ARG A 41 -6.15 14.18 3.18
C ARG A 41 -4.88 13.58 2.58
N THR A 42 -3.86 13.40 3.41
CA THR A 42 -2.58 12.81 2.98
C THR A 42 -2.73 11.33 2.63
N ALA A 43 -3.45 10.57 3.46
CA ALA A 43 -3.73 9.16 3.21
C ALA A 43 -4.42 8.96 1.85
N PHE A 44 -5.45 9.75 1.54
CA PHE A 44 -6.11 9.67 0.23
C PHE A 44 -5.18 10.03 -0.94
N ALA A 45 -4.37 11.09 -0.81
CA ALA A 45 -3.44 11.48 -1.87
C ALA A 45 -2.38 10.39 -2.15
N VAL A 46 -1.77 9.84 -1.10
CA VAL A 46 -0.75 8.79 -1.22
C VAL A 46 -1.35 7.46 -1.68
N ARG A 47 -2.55 7.10 -1.20
CA ARG A 47 -3.26 5.90 -1.68
C ARG A 47 -3.68 6.04 -3.13
N ALA A 48 -4.12 7.23 -3.56
CA ALA A 48 -4.44 7.48 -4.96
C ALA A 48 -3.22 7.27 -5.87
N LEU A 49 -2.03 7.72 -5.45
CA LEU A 49 -0.78 7.37 -6.14
C LEU A 49 -0.56 5.86 -6.19
N ASN A 50 -0.72 5.16 -5.06
CA ASN A 50 -0.52 3.72 -5.03
C ASN A 50 -1.50 2.97 -5.95
N VAL A 51 -2.75 3.45 -6.06
CA VAL A 51 -3.76 2.93 -7.00
C VAL A 51 -3.32 3.16 -8.45
N GLU A 52 -2.95 4.39 -8.82
CA GLU A 52 -2.45 4.70 -10.17
C GLU A 52 -1.27 3.79 -10.54
N LEU A 53 -0.33 3.59 -9.60
CA LEU A 53 0.83 2.74 -9.79
C LEU A 53 0.46 1.26 -9.94
N ALA A 54 -0.45 0.73 -9.11
CA ALA A 54 -0.88 -0.66 -9.17
C ALA A 54 -1.67 -0.98 -10.46
N GLN A 55 -2.42 -0.01 -11.00
CA GLN A 55 -3.22 -0.20 -12.21
C GLN A 55 -2.41 -0.23 -13.51
N ILE A 56 -1.15 0.24 -13.50
CA ILE A 56 -0.33 0.30 -14.72
C ILE A 56 -0.24 -1.08 -15.38
N GLN A 57 -0.04 -2.14 -14.61
CA GLN A 57 0.07 -3.52 -15.12
C GLN A 57 -1.25 -4.08 -15.65
N ASP A 58 -2.38 -3.52 -15.24
CA ASP A 58 -3.71 -3.98 -15.66
C ASP A 58 -4.19 -3.26 -16.91
N VAL A 59 -3.76 -2.01 -17.11
CA VAL A 59 -4.18 -1.17 -18.24
C VAL A 59 -3.26 -1.36 -19.45
N VAL A 60 -2.02 -1.80 -19.24
CA VAL A 60 -1.00 -1.85 -20.29
C VAL A 60 -0.61 -3.29 -20.62
N SER A 61 -0.78 -3.69 -21.89
CA SER A 61 -0.39 -5.02 -22.39
C SER A 61 1.09 -5.14 -22.78
N ARG A 62 1.77 -3.99 -22.93
CA ARG A 62 3.13 -3.87 -23.45
C ARG A 62 4.11 -3.39 -22.36
N PRO A 63 5.12 -4.18 -21.97
CA PRO A 63 6.01 -3.83 -20.85
C PRO A 63 6.68 -2.46 -20.99
N ASP A 64 7.05 -2.08 -22.22
CA ASP A 64 7.67 -0.79 -22.53
C ASP A 64 6.77 0.40 -22.19
N ILE A 65 5.47 0.30 -22.50
CA ILE A 65 4.49 1.35 -22.17
C ILE A 65 4.28 1.43 -20.65
N GLY A 66 4.35 0.30 -19.95
CA GLY A 66 4.26 0.24 -18.49
C GLY A 66 5.43 1.00 -17.83
N LEU A 67 6.65 0.74 -18.31
CA LEU A 67 7.84 1.45 -17.89
C LEU A 67 7.77 2.96 -18.17
N MET A 68 7.23 3.38 -19.33
CA MET A 68 7.02 4.80 -19.62
C MET A 68 6.06 5.47 -18.63
N ARG A 69 4.99 4.78 -18.20
CA ARG A 69 4.07 5.32 -17.18
C ARG A 69 4.73 5.42 -15.79
N LEU A 70 5.55 4.43 -15.42
CA LEU A 70 6.34 4.50 -14.19
C LEU A 70 7.39 5.62 -14.25
N GLN A 71 8.00 5.84 -15.42
CA GLN A 71 8.92 6.95 -15.63
C GLN A 71 8.21 8.29 -15.52
N PHE A 72 7.00 8.44 -16.09
CA PHE A 72 6.17 9.62 -15.88
C PHE A 72 5.97 9.92 -14.40
N TRP A 73 5.65 8.91 -13.57
CA TRP A 73 5.48 9.11 -12.13
C TRP A 73 6.78 9.48 -11.42
N THR A 74 7.90 8.90 -11.85
CA THR A 74 9.24 9.26 -11.35
C THR A 74 9.52 10.74 -11.62
N ASP A 75 9.32 11.19 -12.86
CA ASP A 75 9.56 12.58 -13.27
C ASP A 75 8.56 13.54 -12.63
N ALA A 76 7.30 13.12 -12.49
CA ALA A 76 6.26 13.89 -11.81
C ALA A 76 6.64 14.13 -10.35
N LEU A 77 7.14 13.11 -9.65
CA LEU A 77 7.59 13.23 -8.27
C LEU A 77 8.75 14.24 -8.15
N GLU A 78 9.75 14.15 -9.02
CA GLU A 78 10.86 15.13 -9.07
C GLU A 78 10.36 16.56 -9.26
N ARG A 79 9.43 16.76 -10.20
CA ARG A 79 8.82 18.05 -10.48
C ARG A 79 8.00 18.58 -9.31
N ILE A 80 7.24 17.73 -8.62
CA ILE A 80 6.47 18.11 -7.43
C ILE A 80 7.40 18.67 -6.36
N TYR A 81 8.52 18.00 -6.06
CA TYR A 81 9.50 18.48 -5.08
C TYR A 81 10.24 19.75 -5.53
N LYS A 82 10.32 20.01 -6.84
CA LYS A 82 10.82 21.28 -7.42
C LYS A 82 9.76 22.39 -7.50
N GLY A 83 8.51 22.11 -7.09
CA GLY A 83 7.42 23.07 -7.08
C GLY A 83 6.67 23.24 -8.42
N SER A 84 6.89 22.35 -9.39
CA SER A 84 6.34 22.43 -10.75
C SER A 84 5.51 21.20 -11.14
N ALA A 85 4.61 20.79 -10.25
CA ALA A 85 3.75 19.62 -10.40
C ALA A 85 3.03 19.60 -11.77
N PRO A 86 2.98 18.44 -12.46
CA PRO A 86 2.24 18.32 -13.72
C PRO A 86 0.73 18.44 -13.52
N GLU A 87 0.02 18.81 -14.60
CA GLU A 87 -1.45 18.86 -14.65
C GLU A 87 -2.06 17.45 -14.67
N GLN A 88 -1.93 16.75 -13.54
CA GLN A 88 -2.53 15.46 -13.26
C GLN A 88 -3.12 15.54 -11.84
N PRO A 89 -4.41 15.16 -11.61
CA PRO A 89 -5.09 15.43 -10.34
C PRO A 89 -4.38 14.88 -9.10
N VAL A 90 -3.88 13.65 -9.16
CA VAL A 90 -3.15 13.01 -8.05
C VAL A 90 -1.82 13.73 -7.80
N ALA A 91 -1.08 14.12 -8.85
CA ALA A 91 0.16 14.87 -8.74
C ALA A 91 -0.05 16.26 -8.13
N GLN A 92 -1.14 16.94 -8.49
CA GLN A 92 -1.53 18.23 -7.91
C GLN A 92 -1.89 18.10 -6.43
N GLU A 93 -2.64 17.06 -6.07
CA GLU A 93 -3.01 16.81 -4.68
C GLU A 93 -1.79 16.40 -3.84
N LEU A 94 -0.90 15.55 -4.38
CA LEU A 94 0.39 15.22 -3.79
C LEU A 94 1.23 16.47 -3.53
N ALA A 95 1.31 17.39 -4.49
CA ALA A 95 2.06 18.64 -4.32
C ALA A 95 1.52 19.50 -3.16
N ALA A 96 0.19 19.54 -3.00
CA ALA A 96 -0.44 20.24 -1.88
C ALA A 96 -0.09 19.59 -0.53
N VAL A 97 -0.20 18.27 -0.41
CA VAL A 97 0.08 17.58 0.86
C VAL A 97 1.58 17.57 1.19
N ILE A 98 2.46 17.36 0.22
CA ILE A 98 3.93 17.40 0.41
C ILE A 98 4.37 18.76 0.92
N ARG A 99 3.84 19.85 0.35
CA ARG A 99 4.14 21.21 0.80
C ARG A 99 3.69 21.47 2.24
N SER A 100 2.53 20.93 2.62
CA SER A 100 1.94 21.16 3.95
C SER A 100 2.53 20.27 5.06
N ARG A 101 2.92 19.02 4.74
CA ARG A 101 3.31 17.99 5.71
C ARG A 101 4.78 17.57 5.64
N LYS A 102 5.56 18.12 4.69
CA LYS A 102 6.98 17.80 4.48
C LYS A 102 7.22 16.29 4.35
N LEU A 103 6.40 15.63 3.54
CA LEU A 103 6.47 14.19 3.35
C LEU A 103 7.83 13.75 2.80
N SER A 104 8.23 12.51 3.11
CA SER A 104 9.49 11.93 2.67
C SER A 104 9.44 11.60 1.18
N LYS A 105 10.37 12.18 0.42
CA LYS A 105 10.58 11.82 -0.99
C LYS A 105 10.97 10.35 -1.14
N HIS A 106 11.79 9.85 -0.22
CA HIS A 106 12.27 8.46 -0.24
C HIS A 106 11.11 7.46 -0.25
N TRP A 107 10.10 7.65 0.60
CA TRP A 107 8.96 6.73 0.67
C TRP A 107 8.09 6.75 -0.57
N LEU A 108 7.87 7.94 -1.16
CA LEU A 108 7.13 8.06 -2.42
C LEU A 108 7.90 7.45 -3.60
N SER A 109 9.21 7.68 -3.68
CA SER A 109 10.08 7.06 -4.70
C SER A 109 10.04 5.53 -4.59
N ARG A 110 10.11 4.99 -3.36
CA ARG A 110 10.07 3.55 -3.11
C ARG A 110 8.77 2.90 -3.61
N LEU A 111 7.62 3.57 -3.47
CA LEU A 111 6.35 3.07 -4.06
C LEU A 111 6.45 2.92 -5.58
N ILE A 112 7.01 3.91 -6.27
CA ILE A 112 7.17 3.89 -7.73
C ILE A 112 8.16 2.80 -8.15
N GLU A 113 9.31 2.73 -7.48
CA GLU A 113 10.36 1.77 -7.77
C GLU A 113 9.90 0.33 -7.56
N SER A 114 9.10 0.07 -6.51
CA SER A 114 8.58 -1.27 -6.24
C SER A 114 7.81 -1.89 -7.42
N ARG A 115 7.15 -1.06 -8.24
CA ARG A 115 6.37 -1.53 -9.40
C ARG A 115 7.22 -1.85 -10.64
N LYS A 116 8.52 -1.54 -10.64
CA LYS A 116 9.41 -1.91 -11.75
C LYS A 116 9.68 -3.42 -11.77
N GLU A 117 9.59 -4.08 -10.62
CA GLU A 117 9.91 -5.51 -10.45
C GLU A 117 8.65 -6.38 -10.34
N SER A 118 7.46 -5.77 -10.34
CA SER A 118 6.20 -6.46 -10.03
C SER A 118 5.65 -7.34 -11.15
N ASP A 119 6.31 -7.43 -12.31
CA ASP A 119 5.88 -8.29 -13.42
C ASP A 119 6.29 -9.76 -13.23
N LYS A 120 7.08 -10.06 -12.19
CA LYS A 120 7.63 -11.39 -11.93
C LYS A 120 6.94 -12.05 -10.75
N ALA A 121 6.86 -13.39 -10.79
CA ALA A 121 6.47 -14.17 -9.64
C ALA A 121 7.55 -14.06 -8.54
N HIS A 122 7.12 -13.99 -7.28
CA HIS A 122 8.04 -14.01 -6.15
C HIS A 122 8.72 -15.37 -6.06
N THR A 123 10.04 -15.40 -5.88
CA THR A 123 10.80 -16.65 -5.76
C THR A 123 10.54 -17.32 -4.41
N SER A 124 10.46 -16.53 -3.34
CA SER A 124 10.27 -17.00 -1.96
C SER A 124 9.21 -16.19 -1.20
N LEU A 125 8.85 -16.67 0.00
CA LEU A 125 7.95 -15.93 0.90
C LEU A 125 8.56 -14.60 1.35
N GLU A 126 9.86 -14.60 1.65
CA GLU A 126 10.60 -13.42 2.08
C GLU A 126 10.61 -12.33 1.00
N GLU A 127 10.73 -12.72 -0.28
CA GLU A 127 10.64 -11.76 -1.38
C GLU A 127 9.24 -11.15 -1.50
N ALA A 128 8.18 -11.94 -1.26
CA ALA A 128 6.81 -11.42 -1.24
C ALA A 128 6.59 -10.43 -0.08
N GLU A 129 7.14 -10.72 1.10
CA GLU A 129 7.13 -9.80 2.25
C GLU A 129 7.94 -8.53 1.98
N GLU A 130 9.10 -8.65 1.34
CA GLU A 130 9.92 -7.51 0.97
C GLU A 130 9.23 -6.62 -0.08
N TYR A 131 8.56 -7.24 -1.04
CA TYR A 131 7.74 -6.51 -2.00
C TYR A 131 6.58 -5.78 -1.31
N ALA A 132 5.89 -6.42 -0.36
CA ALA A 132 4.85 -5.77 0.45
C ALA A 132 5.42 -4.59 1.25
N GLU A 133 6.60 -4.74 1.83
CA GLU A 133 7.32 -3.66 2.53
C GLU A 133 7.69 -2.49 1.63
N ARG A 134 7.94 -2.73 0.34
CA ARG A 134 8.27 -1.68 -0.63
C ARG A 134 7.03 -1.05 -1.29
N SER A 135 5.92 -1.76 -1.37
CA SER A 135 4.73 -1.35 -2.14
C SER A 135 3.49 -0.99 -1.30
N VAL A 136 3.45 -1.38 -0.02
CA VAL A 136 2.31 -1.15 0.88
C VAL A 136 2.73 -0.36 2.12
N SER A 137 3.77 -0.78 2.84
CA SER A 137 4.23 -0.11 4.07
C SER A 137 4.53 1.40 3.90
N PRO A 138 5.09 1.90 2.78
CA PRO A 138 5.38 3.33 2.64
C PRO A 138 4.12 4.22 2.69
N VAL A 139 2.95 3.69 2.32
CA VAL A 139 1.68 4.40 2.47
C VAL A 139 1.39 4.66 3.96
N LEU A 140 1.68 3.69 4.82
CA LEU A 140 1.49 3.81 6.27
C LEU A 140 2.54 4.75 6.88
N TYR A 141 3.81 4.64 6.49
CA TYR A 141 4.87 5.57 6.94
C TYR A 141 4.53 7.03 6.60
N LEU A 142 4.09 7.28 5.36
CA LEU A 142 3.68 8.63 4.93
C LEU A 142 2.44 9.12 5.68
N THR A 143 1.51 8.22 6.03
CA THR A 143 0.33 8.55 6.83
C THR A 143 0.73 8.94 8.26
N LEU A 144 1.59 8.15 8.92
CA LEU A 144 2.15 8.47 10.24
C LEU A 144 2.91 9.80 10.23
N GLN A 145 3.80 9.99 9.25
CA GLN A 145 4.55 11.22 9.07
C GLN A 145 3.63 12.44 8.93
N SER A 146 2.51 12.32 8.22
CA SER A 146 1.55 13.41 8.03
C SER A 146 0.85 13.85 9.32
N MET A 147 0.76 12.95 10.30
CA MET A 147 0.21 13.20 11.63
C MET A 147 1.28 13.63 12.63
N GLY A 148 2.53 13.78 12.20
CA GLY A 148 3.66 14.17 13.06
C GLY A 148 4.18 13.05 13.95
N VAL A 149 3.81 11.79 13.68
CA VAL A 149 4.31 10.63 14.43
C VAL A 149 5.73 10.33 13.94
N GLN A 150 6.70 10.38 14.85
CA GLN A 150 8.11 10.10 14.61
C GLN A 150 8.62 9.15 15.70
N ASP A 151 8.13 7.92 15.65
CA ASP A 151 8.49 6.86 16.59
C ASP A 151 8.87 5.59 15.82
N LEU A 152 10.07 5.09 16.10
CA LEU A 152 10.60 3.86 15.50
C LEU A 152 9.70 2.65 15.79
N ASN A 153 9.04 2.60 16.95
CA ASN A 153 8.08 1.54 17.28
C ASN A 153 6.84 1.63 16.39
N CYS A 154 6.35 2.83 16.12
CA CYS A 154 5.23 3.03 15.18
C CYS A 154 5.63 2.65 13.76
N ASP A 155 6.86 2.95 13.33
CA ASP A 155 7.38 2.52 12.04
C ASP A 155 7.51 1.00 11.95
N HIS A 156 8.01 0.32 13.00
CA HIS A 156 8.03 -1.15 13.04
C HIS A 156 6.62 -1.74 12.96
N VAL A 157 5.66 -1.19 13.70
CA VAL A 157 4.25 -1.61 13.61
C VAL A 157 3.70 -1.39 12.20
N ALA A 158 3.97 -0.24 11.59
CA ALA A 158 3.55 0.06 10.22
C ALA A 158 4.18 -0.90 9.20
N SER A 159 5.45 -1.30 9.38
CA SER A 159 6.09 -2.33 8.55
C SER A 159 5.35 -3.66 8.64
N HIS A 160 5.06 -4.13 9.87
CA HIS A 160 4.35 -5.38 10.07
C HIS A 160 2.93 -5.33 9.49
N VAL A 161 2.19 -4.23 9.70
CA VAL A 161 0.84 -4.04 9.13
C VAL A 161 0.89 -3.98 7.59
N GLY A 162 1.88 -3.30 7.02
CA GLY A 162 2.05 -3.23 5.57
C GLY A 162 2.37 -4.57 4.93
N LYS A 163 3.23 -5.38 5.56
CA LYS A 163 3.53 -6.75 5.13
C LYS A 163 2.32 -7.67 5.24
N LEU A 164 1.63 -7.66 6.40
CA LEU A 164 0.35 -8.35 6.60
C LEU A 164 -0.63 -8.02 5.46
N GLN A 165 -0.88 -6.73 5.23
CA GLN A 165 -1.81 -6.28 4.20
C GLN A 165 -1.36 -6.69 2.79
N GLY A 166 -0.05 -6.62 2.49
CA GLY A 166 0.49 -7.05 1.19
C GLY A 166 0.32 -8.55 0.95
N LEU A 167 0.56 -9.38 1.95
CA LEU A 167 0.33 -10.82 1.87
C LEU A 167 -1.17 -11.15 1.73
N THR A 168 -2.05 -10.46 2.48
CA THR A 168 -3.51 -10.59 2.30
C THR A 168 -3.93 -10.18 0.88
N ASN A 169 -3.33 -9.11 0.34
CA ASN A 169 -3.55 -8.68 -1.05
C ASN A 169 -3.14 -9.75 -2.07
N LEU A 170 -2.05 -10.46 -1.80
CA LEU A 170 -1.59 -11.56 -2.64
C LEU A 170 -2.57 -12.73 -2.62
N ILE A 171 -3.06 -13.11 -1.44
CA ILE A 171 -4.06 -14.18 -1.26
C ILE A 171 -5.36 -13.85 -2.00
N ARG A 172 -5.96 -12.68 -1.75
CA ARG A 172 -7.21 -12.27 -2.43
C ARG A 172 -7.03 -12.11 -3.94
N GLY A 173 -5.80 -11.82 -4.38
CA GLY A 173 -5.46 -11.66 -5.78
C GLY A 173 -5.34 -12.98 -6.56
N VAL A 174 -5.17 -14.12 -5.89
CA VAL A 174 -4.97 -15.43 -6.55
C VAL A 174 -5.99 -15.71 -7.67
N PRO A 175 -7.32 -15.68 -7.44
CA PRO A 175 -8.28 -16.02 -8.48
C PRO A 175 -8.30 -15.03 -9.66
N VAL A 176 -8.15 -13.73 -9.37
CA VAL A 176 -8.17 -12.67 -10.39
C VAL A 176 -6.91 -12.70 -11.26
N ASN A 177 -5.76 -12.96 -10.65
CA ASN A 177 -4.50 -13.08 -11.37
C ASN A 177 -4.45 -14.38 -12.19
N ALA A 178 -4.94 -15.48 -11.62
CA ALA A 178 -5.10 -16.74 -12.34
C ALA A 178 -5.97 -16.58 -13.61
N SER A 179 -7.11 -15.90 -13.53
CA SER A 179 -7.96 -15.68 -14.72
C SER A 179 -7.30 -14.84 -15.83
N ARG A 180 -6.22 -14.13 -15.49
CA ARG A 180 -5.37 -13.36 -16.41
C ARG A 180 -4.09 -14.10 -16.81
N GLY A 181 -3.94 -15.36 -16.43
CA GLY A 181 -2.74 -16.16 -16.70
C GLY A 181 -1.51 -15.73 -15.90
N ARG A 182 -1.69 -14.99 -14.80
CA ARG A 182 -0.61 -14.46 -13.95
C ARG A 182 -0.52 -15.23 -12.64
N VAL A 183 0.70 -15.44 -12.17
CA VAL A 183 0.99 -16.12 -10.89
C VAL A 183 1.97 -15.26 -10.11
N TYR A 184 1.53 -14.77 -8.95
CA TYR A 184 2.36 -13.94 -8.07
C TYR A 184 2.68 -14.62 -6.73
N VAL A 185 2.02 -15.74 -6.42
CA VAL A 185 2.34 -16.50 -5.19
C VAL A 185 3.78 -17.02 -5.24
N PRO A 186 4.45 -17.14 -4.08
CA PRO A 186 5.84 -17.59 -4.03
C PRO A 186 6.06 -18.95 -4.72
N LEU A 187 7.02 -19.00 -5.66
CA LEU A 187 7.36 -20.20 -6.39
C LEU A 187 7.85 -21.32 -5.47
N GLN A 188 8.58 -20.97 -4.42
CA GLN A 188 8.99 -21.89 -3.35
C GLN A 188 7.80 -22.62 -2.72
N LEU A 189 6.70 -21.92 -2.44
CA LEU A 189 5.50 -22.52 -1.83
C LEU A 189 4.75 -23.41 -2.81
N LEU A 190 4.68 -23.01 -4.09
CA LEU A 190 4.13 -23.85 -5.15
C LEU A 190 4.92 -25.16 -5.28
N ALA A 191 6.25 -25.09 -5.30
CA ALA A 191 7.11 -26.26 -5.38
C ALA A 191 6.94 -27.18 -4.16
N LYS A 192 6.91 -26.60 -2.94
CA LYS A 192 6.71 -27.32 -1.69
C LYS A 192 5.41 -28.15 -1.68
N HIS A 193 4.33 -27.56 -2.18
CA HIS A 193 3.00 -28.19 -2.23
C HIS A 193 2.69 -28.88 -3.56
N LYS A 194 3.70 -29.05 -4.44
CA LYS A 194 3.57 -29.71 -5.75
C LYS A 194 2.47 -29.11 -6.64
N VAL A 195 2.28 -27.81 -6.53
CA VAL A 195 1.31 -27.06 -7.34
C VAL A 195 1.99 -26.52 -8.59
N SER A 196 1.48 -26.88 -9.76
CA SER A 196 1.98 -26.35 -11.04
C SER A 196 1.53 -24.89 -11.24
N GLN A 197 2.46 -24.02 -11.63
CA GLN A 197 2.17 -22.64 -12.03
C GLN A 197 1.14 -22.59 -13.17
N GLU A 198 1.24 -23.49 -14.15
CA GLU A 198 0.32 -23.54 -15.27
C GLU A 198 -1.09 -23.95 -14.82
N SER A 199 -1.20 -24.93 -13.92
CA SER A 199 -2.49 -25.33 -13.36
C SER A 199 -3.13 -24.20 -12.56
N LEU A 200 -2.32 -23.46 -11.82
CA LEU A 200 -2.76 -22.28 -11.08
C LEU A 200 -3.21 -21.16 -12.02
N ALA A 201 -2.43 -20.84 -13.04
CA ALA A 201 -2.77 -19.86 -14.08
C ALA A 201 -4.03 -20.24 -14.89
N ARG A 202 -4.49 -21.49 -14.82
CA ARG A 202 -5.76 -21.96 -15.42
C ARG A 202 -6.93 -22.01 -14.42
N GLY A 203 -6.69 -21.66 -13.15
CA GLY A 203 -7.68 -21.76 -12.07
C GLY A 203 -8.05 -23.20 -11.70
N LYS A 204 -7.20 -24.19 -12.00
CA LYS A 204 -7.45 -25.63 -11.78
C LYS A 204 -6.58 -26.24 -10.68
N ALA A 205 -5.69 -25.47 -10.09
CA ALA A 205 -4.84 -25.92 -8.98
C ALA A 205 -5.58 -25.94 -7.65
N ASP A 206 -5.29 -26.94 -6.82
CA ASP A 206 -5.56 -26.85 -5.38
C ASP A 206 -4.47 -25.98 -4.73
N THR A 207 -4.88 -24.82 -4.22
CA THR A 207 -3.98 -23.85 -3.60
C THR A 207 -4.17 -23.75 -2.08
N ARG A 208 -4.95 -24.64 -1.47
CA ARG A 208 -5.31 -24.55 -0.04
C ARG A 208 -4.09 -24.43 0.85
N GLU A 209 -3.11 -25.31 0.70
CA GLU A 209 -1.91 -25.33 1.53
C GLU A 209 -0.98 -24.13 1.25
N VAL A 210 -0.91 -23.68 -0.01
CA VAL A 210 -0.14 -22.48 -0.39
C VAL A 210 -0.74 -21.23 0.24
N ILE A 211 -2.07 -21.10 0.19
CA ILE A 211 -2.82 -20.00 0.81
C ILE A 211 -2.70 -20.08 2.33
N TYR A 212 -2.76 -21.28 2.91
CA TYR A 212 -2.59 -21.49 4.34
C TYR A 212 -1.22 -20.99 4.82
N GLU A 213 -0.13 -21.33 4.13
CA GLU A 213 1.20 -20.83 4.51
C GLU A 213 1.33 -19.30 4.36
N LEU A 214 0.78 -18.72 3.30
CA LEU A 214 0.72 -17.26 3.15
C LEU A 214 -0.09 -16.61 4.28
N ALA A 215 -1.23 -17.22 4.66
CA ALA A 215 -2.08 -16.73 5.73
C ALA A 215 -1.38 -16.85 7.10
N CYS A 216 -0.65 -17.93 7.35
CA CYS A 216 0.18 -18.09 8.54
C CYS A 216 1.27 -17.02 8.62
N ALA A 217 1.98 -16.75 7.52
CA ALA A 217 2.99 -15.69 7.48
C ALA A 217 2.37 -14.31 7.74
N ALA A 218 1.23 -14.02 7.10
CA ALA A 218 0.46 -12.81 7.34
C ALA A 218 0.06 -12.67 8.83
N HIS A 219 -0.44 -13.76 9.43
CA HIS A 219 -0.81 -13.81 10.85
C HIS A 219 0.38 -13.57 11.79
N GLN A 220 1.57 -14.09 11.49
CA GLN A 220 2.77 -13.80 12.30
C GLN A 220 3.12 -12.31 12.31
N HIS A 221 2.86 -11.57 11.23
CA HIS A 221 3.01 -10.11 11.23
C HIS A 221 1.97 -9.42 12.11
N LEU A 222 0.74 -9.96 12.18
CA LEU A 222 -0.29 -9.47 13.08
C LEU A 222 0.10 -9.69 14.56
N GLU A 223 0.59 -10.86 14.94
CA GLU A 223 1.03 -11.15 16.32
C GLU A 223 2.20 -10.25 16.76
N LYS A 224 3.20 -10.06 15.89
CA LYS A 224 4.36 -9.20 16.17
C LYS A 224 3.96 -7.74 16.42
N ARG A 225 2.88 -7.25 15.79
CA ARG A 225 2.33 -5.93 16.07
C ARG A 225 1.89 -5.80 17.54
N TYR A 226 1.14 -6.77 18.07
CA TYR A 226 0.59 -6.69 19.43
C TYR A 226 1.69 -6.56 20.49
N VAL A 227 2.80 -7.27 20.31
CA VAL A 227 3.95 -7.22 21.22
C VAL A 227 4.59 -5.83 21.25
N LEU A 228 4.61 -5.12 20.12
CA LEU A 228 5.20 -3.78 20.02
C LEU A 228 4.28 -2.69 20.60
N THR A 229 2.96 -2.83 20.44
CA THR A 229 1.98 -1.92 21.06
C THR A 229 1.91 -2.05 22.58
N CYS A 230 2.02 -3.28 23.12
CA CYS A 230 2.05 -3.48 24.58
C CYS A 230 3.32 -2.91 25.26
N ARG A 231 4.41 -2.72 24.52
CA ARG A 231 5.66 -2.13 25.06
C ARG A 231 5.69 -0.60 25.04
N SER A 232 4.90 0.01 24.17
CA SER A 232 4.84 1.47 23.98
C SER A 232 3.79 2.14 24.88
N SER A 233 2.90 1.37 25.51
CA SER A 233 1.89 1.87 26.46
C SER A 233 1.68 0.87 27.63
N PRO A 234 2.45 0.99 28.73
CA PRO A 234 2.20 0.18 29.93
C PRO A 234 0.80 0.38 30.51
N ASP A 235 0.20 1.57 30.28
CA ASP A 235 -1.08 1.97 30.87
C ASP A 235 -2.32 1.58 30.03
N GLU A 236 -2.17 1.21 28.75
CA GLU A 236 -3.30 0.82 27.86
C GLU A 236 -3.32 -0.68 27.51
N ALA A 237 -2.26 -1.43 27.86
CA ALA A 237 -2.17 -2.87 27.60
C ALA A 237 -3.30 -3.70 28.25
N GLY A 238 -3.96 -3.17 29.29
CA GLY A 238 -5.11 -3.81 29.94
C GLY A 238 -6.44 -3.68 29.20
N CYS A 239 -6.58 -2.77 28.22
CA CYS A 239 -7.90 -2.42 27.67
C CYS A 239 -8.26 -3.15 26.36
N LEU A 240 -7.27 -3.73 25.66
CA LEU A 240 -7.49 -4.39 24.36
C LEU A 240 -7.42 -5.92 24.40
N ALA A 241 -7.02 -6.51 25.53
CA ALA A 241 -6.99 -7.96 25.69
C ALA A 241 -8.39 -8.57 25.94
N GLU A 242 -9.41 -7.78 26.27
CA GLU A 242 -10.74 -8.27 26.65
C GLU A 242 -11.80 -8.19 25.54
N THR A 243 -11.45 -7.79 24.31
CA THR A 243 -12.44 -7.61 23.22
C THR A 243 -12.38 -8.63 22.10
N VAL A 244 -11.62 -9.72 22.27
CA VAL A 244 -11.65 -10.87 21.36
C VAL A 244 -11.62 -12.16 22.18
N ASP A 245 -12.72 -12.42 22.88
CA ASP A 245 -13.17 -13.77 23.26
C ASP A 245 -14.63 -13.93 22.78
#